data_AF-A0A1F3C2K9-F1
#
_entry.id   AF-A0A1F3C2K9-F1
#
_cell.length_a   1.000
_cell.length_b   1.000
_cell.length_c   1.000
_cell.angle_alpha   90.00
_cell.angle_beta   90.00
_cell.angle_gamma   90.00
#
_symmetry.space_group_name_H-M   'P 1'
#
loop_
_entity.id
_entity.type
_entity.pdbx_description
1 polymer ?
#
loop_
_entity_poly.entity_id
_entity_poly.type
_entity_poly.pdbx_seq_one_letter_code
_entity_poly.pdbx_strand_id
1 'polypeptide(L)' 'MSTNSLSHLYNLKLTLKDILKLLKSFSIDDKIIIEKELEKETIKYRAKQLSKRIKPNKITMDEIVYEVKDYRQNKTN' A
#
# COMPACT_ATOMS: atom_id res chain seq x y z
N MET A 1 4.70 -36.11 23.82
CA MET A 1 5.36 -34.81 23.56
C MET A 1 4.28 -33.74 23.63
N SER A 2 4.14 -33.09 24.79
CA SER A 2 3.03 -32.17 25.10
C SER A 2 3.26 -30.81 24.42
N THR A 3 2.33 -30.37 23.58
CA THR A 3 2.36 -29.10 22.81
C THR A 3 2.03 -27.86 23.66
N ASN A 4 2.29 -27.89 24.98
CA ASN A 4 1.79 -26.91 25.95
C ASN A 4 2.68 -25.68 26.18
N SER A 5 3.64 -25.37 25.30
CA SER A 5 4.62 -24.30 25.56
C SER A 5 4.57 -23.09 24.62
N LEU A 6 3.63 -23.01 23.67
CA LEU A 6 3.53 -21.87 22.75
C LEU A 6 2.53 -20.78 23.17
N SER A 7 1.56 -21.07 24.04
CA SER A 7 0.50 -20.12 24.40
C SER A 7 0.97 -18.95 25.29
N HIS A 8 2.10 -19.08 25.98
CA HIS A 8 2.63 -18.03 26.86
C HIS A 8 3.48 -16.95 26.15
N LEU A 9 3.91 -17.18 24.90
CA LEU A 9 4.70 -16.21 24.13
C LEU A 9 3.88 -15.06 23.54
N TYR A 10 2.55 -15.20 23.47
CA TYR A 10 1.66 -14.25 22.78
C TYR A 10 1.29 -13.00 23.58
N ASN A 11 1.81 -12.82 24.80
CA ASN A 11 1.56 -11.64 25.65
C ASN A 11 2.76 -10.69 25.74
N LEU A 12 3.71 -10.79 24.81
CA LEU A 12 4.79 -9.81 24.68
C LEU A 12 4.21 -8.51 24.15
N LYS A 13 3.97 -7.54 25.05
CA LYS A 13 3.77 -6.12 24.71
C LYS A 13 5.07 -5.58 24.13
N LEU A 14 5.38 -5.97 22.90
CA LEU A 14 6.54 -5.50 22.16
C LEU A 14 6.39 -4.01 21.92
N THR A 15 7.26 -3.23 22.55
CA THR A 15 7.37 -1.82 22.26
C THR A 15 8.24 -1.62 21.02
N LEU A 16 8.15 -0.45 20.37
CA LEU A 16 9.04 -0.09 19.27
C LEU A 16 10.52 -0.23 19.66
N LYS A 17 10.86 0.09 20.93
CA LYS A 17 12.22 -0.03 21.45
C LYS A 17 12.69 -1.49 21.47
N ASP A 18 11.80 -2.43 21.75
CA ASP A 18 12.13 -3.85 21.77
C ASP A 18 12.30 -4.40 20.35
N ILE A 19 11.48 -3.94 19.42
CA ILE A 19 11.64 -4.25 17.98
C ILE A 19 12.98 -3.72 17.46
N LEU A 20 13.36 -2.49 17.81
CA LEU A 20 14.65 -1.92 17.40
C LEU A 20 15.84 -2.68 17.99
N LYS A 21 15.74 -3.16 19.23
CA LYS A 21 16.77 -4.02 19.83
C LYS A 21 16.88 -5.35 19.09
N LEU A 22 15.75 -5.96 18.74
CA LEU A 22 15.70 -7.20 17.96
C LEU A 22 16.36 -7.00 16.58
N LEU A 23 15.99 -5.94 15.87
CA LEU A 23 16.56 -5.59 14.57
C LEU A 23 18.08 -5.42 14.64
N LYS A 24 18.60 -4.81 15.72
CA LYS A 24 20.05 -4.66 15.92
C LYS A 24 20.77 -5.99 16.10
N SER A 25 20.10 -6.98 16.70
CA SER A 25 20.66 -8.31 16.98
C SER A 25 20.75 -9.22 15.76
N PHE A 26 20.06 -8.90 14.66
CA PHE A 26 20.11 -9.69 13.44
C PHE A 26 21.45 -9.60 12.69
N SER A 27 21.71 -10.61 11.88
CA SER A 27 22.83 -10.61 10.94
C SER A 27 22.67 -9.49 9.90
N ILE A 28 23.75 -9.17 9.19
CA ILE A 28 23.71 -8.16 8.12
C ILE A 28 22.78 -8.61 7.00
N ASP A 29 22.81 -9.90 6.63
CA ASP A 29 21.97 -10.45 5.56
C ASP A 29 20.48 -10.37 5.91
N ASP A 30 20.12 -10.71 7.15
CA ASP A 30 18.74 -10.61 7.64
C ASP A 30 18.25 -9.16 7.65
N LYS A 31 19.11 -8.22 8.05
CA LYS A 31 18.79 -6.78 8.03
C LYS A 31 18.48 -6.31 6.60
N ILE A 32 19.29 -6.73 5.62
CA ILE A 32 19.07 -6.39 4.20
C ILE A 32 17.72 -6.93 3.71
N ILE A 33 17.36 -8.16 4.10
CA ILE A 33 16.06 -8.75 3.72
C ILE A 33 14.90 -7.94 4.33
N ILE A 34 15.01 -7.59 5.61
CA ILE A 34 13.98 -6.81 6.30
C ILE A 34 13.82 -5.42 5.67
N GLU A 35 14.93 -4.74 5.36
CA GLU A 35 14.91 -3.44 4.69
C GLU A 35 14.18 -3.49 3.35
N LYS A 36 14.46 -4.51 2.52
CA LYS A 36 13.80 -4.70 1.22
C LYS A 36 12.29 -4.93 1.34
N GLU A 37 11.85 -5.76 2.29
CA GLU A 37 10.42 -6.00 2.49
C GLU A 37 9.71 -4.75 3.04
N LEU A 38 10.34 -4.01 3.96
CA LEU A 38 9.80 -2.74 4.47
C LEU A 38 9.69 -1.67 3.39
N GLU A 39 10.69 -1.56 2.51
CA GLU A 39 10.67 -0.64 1.38
C GLU A 39 9.52 -0.99 0.42
N LYS A 40 9.40 -2.25 0.05
CA LYS A 40 8.32 -2.77 -0.81
C LYS A 40 6.94 -2.51 -0.23
N GLU A 41 6.73 -2.75 1.07
CA GLU A 41 5.47 -2.47 1.73
C GLU A 41 5.17 -0.96 1.77
N THR A 42 6.19 -0.14 2.03
CA THR A 42 6.08 1.33 2.03
C THR A 42 5.66 1.86 0.66
N ILE A 43 6.29 1.38 -0.41
CA ILE A 43 5.93 1.75 -1.79
C ILE A 43 4.49 1.34 -2.08
N LYS A 44 4.10 0.11 -1.75
CA LYS A 44 2.73 -0.40 -1.95
C LYS A 44 1.70 0.44 -1.21
N TYR A 45 1.97 0.79 0.05
CA TYR A 45 1.11 1.67 0.84
C TYR A 45 0.95 3.04 0.19
N ARG A 46 2.06 3.68 -0.20
CA ARG A 46 2.04 5.00 -0.85
C ARG A 46 1.28 4.97 -2.18
N ALA A 47 1.51 3.95 -3.01
CA ALA A 47 0.80 3.76 -4.27
C ALA A 47 -0.72 3.62 -4.05
N LYS A 48 -1.13 2.85 -3.02
CA LYS A 48 -2.54 2.72 -2.65
C LYS A 48 -3.17 4.02 -2.15
N GLN A 49 -2.42 4.87 -1.44
CA GLN A 49 -2.94 6.17 -1.02
C GLN A 49 -3.01 7.15 -2.18
N LEU A 50 -2.05 7.11 -3.10
CA LEU A 50 -2.08 7.88 -4.35
C LEU A 50 -3.26 7.47 -5.22
N SER A 51 -3.52 6.17 -5.39
CA SER A 51 -4.65 5.70 -6.20
C SER A 51 -6.02 6.11 -5.66
N LYS A 52 -6.16 6.30 -4.34
CA LYS A 52 -7.38 6.89 -3.76
C LYS A 52 -7.57 8.37 -4.09
N ARG A 53 -6.47 9.10 -4.28
CA ARG A 53 -6.48 10.55 -4.60
C ARG A 53 -6.68 10.79 -6.09
N ILE A 54 -6.15 9.90 -6.92
CA ILE A 54 -6.41 9.90 -8.35
C ILE A 54 -7.86 9.42 -8.51
N LYS A 55 -8.80 10.37 -8.62
CA LYS A 55 -10.14 10.03 -9.11
C LYS A 55 -9.94 9.29 -10.43
N PRO A 56 -10.55 8.11 -10.64
CA PRO A 56 -10.61 7.56 -11.99
C PRO A 56 -11.17 8.69 -12.86
N ASN A 57 -10.52 8.97 -14.00
CA ASN A 57 -11.10 9.82 -15.03
C ASN A 57 -12.39 9.13 -15.45
N LYS A 58 -13.47 9.44 -14.75
CA LYS A 58 -14.78 8.86 -14.93
C LYS A 58 -15.43 9.69 -16.01
N ILE A 59 -14.79 9.74 -17.18
CA ILE A 59 -15.43 10.23 -18.39
C ILE A 59 -16.54 9.22 -18.64
N THR A 60 -17.76 9.66 -18.37
CA THR A 60 -18.96 8.87 -18.63
C THR A 60 -19.24 8.89 -20.13
N MET A 61 -19.87 7.83 -20.65
CA MET A 61 -20.27 7.79 -22.05
C MET A 61 -21.16 8.97 -22.42
N ASP A 62 -21.97 9.45 -21.48
CA ASP A 62 -22.85 10.61 -21.65
C ASP A 62 -22.05 11.90 -21.86
N GLU A 63 -20.96 12.11 -21.12
CA GLU A 63 -20.04 13.25 -21.32
C GLU A 63 -19.36 13.18 -22.69
N ILE A 64 -18.97 11.98 -23.16
CA ILE A 64 -18.42 11.79 -24.52
C ILE A 64 -19.46 12.14 -25.59
N VAL A 65 -20.68 11.65 -25.43
CA VAL A 65 -21.77 11.89 -26.38
C VAL A 65 -22.14 13.38 -26.41
N TYR A 66 -22.12 14.05 -25.24
CA TYR A 66 -22.34 15.49 -25.14
C TYR A 66 -21.29 16.27 -25.94
N GLU A 67 -20.00 16.02 -25.68
CA GLU A 67 -18.89 16.69 -26.37
C GLU A 67 -18.96 16.48 -27.90
N VAL A 68 -19.25 15.25 -28.34
CA VAL A 68 -19.36 14.92 -29.78
C VAL A 68 -20.56 15.60 -30.42
N LYS A 69 -21.70 15.72 -29.70
CA LYS A 69 -22.88 16.45 -30.20
C LYS A 69 -22.59 17.95 -30.31
N ASP A 70 -22.01 18.54 -29.27
CA ASP A 70 -21.66 19.96 -29.26
C ASP A 70 -20.68 20.29 -30.40
N TYR A 71 -19.62 19.50 -30.57
CA TYR A 71 -18.68 19.67 -31.69
C TYR A 71 -19.35 19.58 -33.06
N ARG A 72 -20.31 18.65 -33.25
CA ARG A 72 -21.03 18.50 -34.52
C ARG A 72 -21.98 19.67 -34.80
N GLN A 73 -22.65 20.17 -33.77
CA GLN A 73 -23.57 21.32 -33.88
C GLN A 73 -22.80 22.62 -34.15
N ASN A 74 -21.67 22.82 -33.48
CA ASN A 74 -20.86 24.04 -33.64
C ASN A 74 -20.04 24.07 -34.95
N LYS A 75 -19.94 22.94 -35.67
CA LYS A 75 -19.29 22.86 -37.00
C LYS A 75 -20.26 23.00 -38.17
N THR A 76 -21.56 23.02 -37.91
CA THR A 76 -22.62 23.16 -38.93
C THR A 76 -23.24 24.56 -38.98
N ASN A 77 -22.77 25.49 -38.13
CA ASN A 77 -22.95 26.94 -38.28
C ASN A 77 -21.63 27.58 -38.77
#